data_AF-A0A5M3MBR0-F1
#
_entry.id   AF-A0A5M3MBR0-F1
#
_cell.length_a   1.000
_cell.length_b   1.000
_cell.length_c   1.000
_cell.angle_alpha   90.00
_cell.angle_beta   90.00
_cell.angle_gamma   90.00
#
_symmetry.space_group_name_H-M   'P 1'
#
loop_
_entity.id
_entity.type
_entity.pdbx_description
1 polymer ?
#
loop_
_entity_poly.entity_id
_entity_poly.type
_entity_poly.pdbx_seq_one_letter_code
_entity_poly.pdbx_strand_id
1 'polypeptide(L)'
;GSVLYIFWTGVLCIVVAVNAVGWNNTIANFAPVWCDLTSRLIIGGAVAIPGATLCINRRLNQILKLQYQRDRVGTAISIPRDERITFWQSFHNAFVDACIGLGFPALAILLYYVVQQYRFAIVEDVGCYPAI
;
A
#
# COMPACT_ATOMS: atom_id res chain seq x y z
N GLY A 1 6.31 5.38 4.10
CA GLY A 1 6.66 3.94 3.97
C GLY A 1 5.93 3.04 4.96
N SER A 2 6.51 2.80 6.15
CA SER A 2 6.08 1.73 7.07
C SER A 2 4.63 1.81 7.56
N VAL A 3 4.13 3.00 7.89
CA VAL A 3 2.74 3.19 8.33
C VAL A 3 1.74 2.81 7.23
N LEU A 4 2.03 3.18 5.97
CA LEU A 4 1.20 2.80 4.82
C LEU A 4 1.22 1.29 4.60
N TYR A 5 2.38 0.65 4.76
CA TYR A 5 2.49 -0.80 4.65
C TYR A 5 1.61 -1.51 5.69
N ILE A 6 1.69 -1.08 6.96
CA ILE A 6 0.88 -1.65 8.06
C ILE A 6 -0.61 -1.42 7.79
N PHE A 7 -0.98 -0.20 7.38
CA PHE A 7 -2.37 0.14 7.07
C PHE A 7 -2.94 -0.74 5.96
N TRP A 8 -2.28 -0.81 4.80
CA TRP A 8 -2.76 -1.59 3.65
C TRP A 8 -2.79 -3.08 3.92
N THR A 9 -1.76 -3.61 4.60
CA THR A 9 -1.72 -5.03 4.98
C THR A 9 -2.84 -5.35 5.97
N GLY A 10 -3.07 -4.50 6.97
CA GLY A 10 -4.15 -4.65 7.93
C GLY A 10 -5.53 -4.64 7.28
N VAL A 11 -5.77 -3.71 6.35
CA VAL A 11 -7.04 -3.64 5.59
C VAL A 11 -7.27 -4.92 4.80
N LEU A 12 -6.26 -5.44 4.10
CA LEU A 12 -6.40 -6.69 3.33
C LEU A 12 -6.63 -7.90 4.22
N CYS A 13 -5.94 -8.00 5.37
CA CYS A 13 -6.18 -9.07 6.33
C CYS A 13 -7.62 -9.05 6.85
N ILE A 14 -8.19 -7.88 7.12
CA ILE A 14 -9.60 -7.74 7.53
C ILE A 14 -10.52 -8.19 6.40
N VAL A 15 -10.26 -7.80 5.16
CA VAL A 15 -11.06 -8.22 4.00
C VAL A 15 -11.08 -9.74 3.88
N VAL A 16 -9.92 -10.40 3.96
CA VAL A 16 -9.83 -11.86 3.88
C VAL A 16 -10.55 -12.53 5.05
N ALA A 17 -10.41 -11.99 6.27
CA ALA A 17 -11.10 -12.53 7.45
C ALA A 17 -12.62 -12.45 7.33
N VAL A 18 -13.16 -11.31 6.89
CA VAL A 18 -14.61 -11.14 6.69
C VAL A 18 -15.11 -12.03 5.56
N ASN A 19 -14.35 -12.16 4.47
CA ASN A 19 -14.71 -13.06 3.37
C ASN A 19 -14.76 -14.52 3.82
N ALA A 20 -13.75 -14.98 4.57
CA ALA A 20 -13.71 -16.34 5.09
C ALA A 20 -14.85 -16.65 6.07
N VAL A 21 -15.25 -15.67 6.91
CA VAL A 21 -16.39 -15.84 7.83
C VAL A 21 -17.74 -15.79 7.08
N GLY A 22 -17.88 -14.87 6.12
CA GLY A 22 -19.15 -14.62 5.42
C GLY A 22 -19.48 -15.65 4.35
N TRP A 23 -18.47 -16.19 3.66
CA TRP A 23 -18.62 -17.17 2.57
C TRP A 23 -18.20 -18.59 2.97
N ASN A 24 -18.15 -18.88 4.26
CA ASN A 24 -17.90 -20.22 4.78
C ASN A 24 -19.02 -21.18 4.32
N ASN A 25 -18.69 -22.18 3.50
CA ASN A 25 -19.64 -23.17 2.98
C ASN A 25 -20.84 -22.57 2.22
N THR A 26 -20.66 -21.40 1.59
CA THR A 26 -21.74 -20.78 0.82
C THR A 26 -21.22 -19.93 -0.34
N ILE A 27 -21.96 -19.93 -1.45
CA ILE A 27 -21.70 -19.12 -2.66
C ILE A 27 -22.76 -18.03 -2.87
N ALA A 28 -23.67 -17.83 -1.92
CA ALA A 28 -24.76 -16.90 -2.10
C ALA A 28 -24.30 -15.43 -2.00
N ASN A 29 -24.95 -14.56 -2.77
CA ASN A 29 -24.61 -13.13 -2.85
C ASN A 29 -25.48 -12.32 -1.89
N PHE A 30 -25.15 -12.36 -0.60
CA PHE A 30 -25.91 -11.65 0.45
C PHE A 30 -25.55 -10.16 0.54
N ALA A 31 -24.32 -9.80 0.14
CA ALA A 31 -23.77 -8.46 0.32
C ALA A 31 -23.06 -7.97 -0.95
N PRO A 32 -23.81 -7.56 -2.00
CA PRO A 32 -23.21 -7.10 -3.26
C PRO A 32 -22.34 -5.85 -3.08
N VAL A 33 -22.68 -4.96 -2.15
CA VAL A 33 -21.89 -3.76 -1.82
C VAL A 33 -20.54 -4.14 -1.21
N TRP A 34 -20.49 -5.22 -0.42
CA TRP A 34 -19.25 -5.72 0.15
C TRP A 34 -18.33 -6.27 -0.94
N CYS A 35 -18.84 -7.12 -1.84
CA CYS A 35 -18.07 -7.65 -2.97
C CYS A 35 -17.49 -6.56 -3.90
N ASP A 36 -18.26 -5.50 -4.17
CA ASP A 36 -17.80 -4.35 -4.96
C ASP A 36 -16.66 -3.59 -4.24
N LEU A 37 -16.66 -3.53 -2.91
CA LEU A 37 -15.61 -2.87 -2.12
C LEU A 37 -14.35 -3.75 -2.01
N THR A 38 -14.52 -5.04 -1.70
CA THR A 38 -13.39 -5.96 -1.50
C THR A 38 -12.59 -6.18 -2.78
N SER A 39 -13.26 -6.34 -3.93
CA SER A 39 -12.59 -6.49 -5.22
C SER A 39 -11.66 -5.32 -5.54
N ARG A 40 -12.12 -4.09 -5.29
CA ARG A 40 -11.33 -2.86 -5.47
C ARG A 40 -10.17 -2.77 -4.47
N LEU A 41 -10.41 -3.14 -3.21
CA LEU A 41 -9.37 -3.15 -2.17
C LEU A 41 -8.27 -4.18 -2.46
N ILE A 42 -8.62 -5.37 -2.98
CA ILE A 42 -7.65 -6.41 -3.35
C ILE A 42 -6.72 -5.90 -4.47
N ILE A 43 -7.28 -5.28 -5.50
CA ILE A 43 -6.50 -4.73 -6.62
C ILE A 43 -5.64 -3.55 -6.17
N GLY A 44 -6.22 -2.62 -5.40
CA GLY A 44 -5.48 -1.51 -4.82
C GLY A 44 -4.34 -1.99 -3.92
N GLY A 45 -4.60 -3.01 -3.11
CA GLY A 45 -3.63 -3.64 -2.21
C GLY A 45 -2.46 -4.29 -2.95
N ALA A 46 -2.72 -5.00 -4.05
CA ALA A 46 -1.69 -5.63 -4.88
C ALA A 46 -0.65 -4.63 -5.40
N VAL A 47 -1.03 -3.37 -5.54
CA VAL A 47 -0.15 -2.29 -6.01
C VAL A 47 0.37 -1.41 -4.87
N ALA A 48 -0.43 -1.21 -3.82
CA ALA A 48 -0.05 -0.42 -2.66
C ALA A 48 1.07 -1.07 -1.83
N ILE A 49 1.05 -2.40 -1.65
CA ILE A 49 2.09 -3.13 -0.90
C ILE A 49 3.48 -2.98 -1.53
N PRO A 50 3.69 -3.26 -2.84
CA PRO A 50 4.99 -3.05 -3.46
C PRO A 50 5.37 -1.56 -3.50
N GLY A 51 4.41 -0.65 -3.68
CA GLY A 51 4.64 0.79 -3.57
C GLY A 51 5.18 1.20 -2.19
N ALA A 52 4.57 0.72 -1.11
CA ALA A 52 5.02 0.98 0.25
C ALA A 52 6.40 0.35 0.54
N THR A 53 6.65 -0.84 0.00
CA THR A 53 7.95 -1.52 0.07
C THR A 53 9.05 -0.72 -0.61
N LEU A 54 8.77 -0.16 -1.79
CA LEU A 54 9.70 0.71 -2.51
C LEU A 54 10.06 1.96 -1.68
N CYS A 55 9.07 2.59 -1.04
CA CYS A 55 9.32 3.74 -0.14
C CYS A 55 10.23 3.38 1.04
N ILE A 56 10.03 2.21 1.65
CA ILE A 56 10.88 1.70 2.74
C ILE A 56 12.31 1.49 2.23
N ASN A 57 12.47 0.80 1.10
CA ASN A 57 13.78 0.54 0.49
C ASN A 57 14.50 1.83 0.07
N ARG A 58 13.78 2.83 -0.45
CA ARG A 58 14.36 4.13 -0.80
C ARG A 58 14.93 4.84 0.44
N ARG A 59 14.20 4.83 1.56
CA ARG A 59 14.66 5.42 2.82
C ARG A 59 15.88 4.68 3.37
N LEU A 60 15.86 3.35 3.32
CA LEU A 60 16.99 2.52 3.74
C LEU A 60 18.24 2.83 2.89
N ASN A 61 18.09 2.91 1.57
CA ASN A 61 19.18 3.23 0.66
C ASN A 61 19.82 4.60 0.93
N GLN A 62 19.03 5.61 1.34
CA GLN A 62 19.57 6.91 1.74
C GLN A 62 20.40 6.81 3.02
N ILE A 63 19.94 6.05 4.01
CA ILE A 63 20.65 5.82 5.27
C ILE A 63 21.96 5.06 5.02
N LEU A 64 21.91 3.98 4.22
CA LEU A 64 23.08 3.17 3.90
C LEU A 64 24.15 3.95 3.14
N LYS A 65 23.76 4.82 2.20
CA LYS A 65 24.72 5.69 1.49
C LYS A 65 25.44 6.65 2.43
N LEU A 66 24.72 7.23 3.39
CA LEU A 66 25.31 8.11 4.41
C LEU A 66 26.25 7.34 5.35
N GLN A 67 25.85 6.14 5.78
CA GLN A 67 26.68 5.27 6.61
C GLN A 67 27.96 4.83 5.89
N TYR A 68 27.85 4.39 4.64
CA TYR A 68 28.99 3.99 3.82
C TYR A 68 29.98 5.13 3.60
N GLN A 69 29.50 6.36 3.36
CA GLN A 69 30.38 7.53 3.27
C GLN A 69 31.09 7.83 4.59
N ARG A 70 30.40 7.68 5.73
CA ARG A 70 30.98 7.87 7.06
C ARG A 70 32.06 6.84 7.39
N ASP A 71 31.89 5.58 6.99
CA ASP A 71 32.90 4.53 7.22
C ASP A 71 34.13 4.67 6.32
N ARG A 72 33.96 5.14 5.08
CA ARG A 72 35.11 5.34 4.16
C ARG A 72 35.88 6.62 4.39
N VAL A 73 35.23 7.66 4.90
CA VAL A 73 35.83 8.98 5.14
C VAL A 73 35.68 9.23 6.63
N GLY A 74 36.69 8.86 7.42
CA GLY A 74 36.68 8.96 8.89
C GLY A 74 36.48 10.37 9.47
N THR A 75 36.27 11.37 8.63
CA THR A 75 35.83 12.71 9.01
C THR A 75 34.30 12.76 8.99
N ALA A 76 33.72 12.72 10.19
CA ALA A 76 32.33 13.08 10.42
C ALA A 76 32.11 14.53 10.00
N ILE A 77 31.67 14.75 8.76
CA ILE A 77 31.20 16.06 8.31
C ILE A 77 29.89 16.31 9.05
N SER A 78 29.98 17.02 10.18
CA SER A 78 28.84 17.57 10.91
C SER A 78 28.25 18.69 10.07
N ILE A 79 27.41 18.32 9.09
CA ILE A 79 26.59 19.29 8.36
C ILE A 79 25.72 19.99 9.40
N PRO A 80 25.78 21.33 9.55
CA PRO A 80 24.94 22.06 10.48
C PRO A 80 23.48 21.80 10.10
N ARG A 81 22.79 21.05 10.94
CA ARG A 81 21.41 20.63 10.72
C ARG A 81 20.52 21.79 11.13
N ASP A 82 20.21 22.66 10.18
CA ASP A 82 19.14 23.63 10.37
C ASP A 82 17.83 22.85 10.58
N GLU A 83 17.26 22.99 11.77
CA GLU A 83 16.05 22.28 12.18
C GLU A 83 14.87 22.61 11.25
N ARG A 84 14.83 23.83 10.69
CA ARG A 84 13.78 24.23 9.75
C ARG A 84 13.84 23.46 8.43
N ILE A 85 15.05 23.21 7.91
CA ILE A 85 15.26 22.47 6.66
C ILE A 85 14.90 20.99 6.89
N THR A 86 15.26 20.44 8.05
CA THR A 86 14.95 19.04 8.42
C THR A 86 13.45 18.77 8.51
N PHE A 87 12.69 19.73 9.05
CA PHE A 87 11.23 19.64 9.12
C PHE A 87 10.61 19.60 7.72
N TRP A 88 10.90 20.59 6.87
CA TRP A 88 10.39 20.65 5.49
C TRP A 88 10.73 19.40 4.67
N GLN A 89 11.95 18.87 4.85
CA GLN A 89 12.40 17.68 4.12
C GLN A 89 11.70 16.39 4.59
N SER A 90 11.33 16.31 5.88
CA SER A 90 10.49 15.21 6.38
C SER A 90 9.07 15.27 5.82
N PHE A 91 8.46 16.46 5.75
CA PHE A 91 7.13 16.63 5.16
C PHE A 91 7.11 16.31 3.67
N HIS A 92 8.12 16.77 2.92
CA HIS A 92 8.21 16.46 1.49
C HIS A 92 8.34 14.95 1.25
N ASN A 93 9.21 14.26 2.01
CA ASN A 93 9.36 12.81 1.88
C ASN A 93 8.09 12.05 2.29
N ALA A 94 7.42 12.50 3.35
CA ALA A 94 6.14 11.92 3.77
C ALA A 94 5.02 12.15 2.74
N PHE A 95 4.99 13.33 2.12
CA PHE A 95 4.02 13.66 1.08
C PHE A 95 4.25 12.84 -0.19
N VAL A 96 5.51 12.69 -0.63
CA VAL A 96 5.86 11.83 -1.77
C VAL A 96 5.50 10.37 -1.49
N ASP A 97 5.82 9.88 -0.30
CA ASP A 97 5.44 8.53 0.13
C ASP A 97 3.92 8.34 0.19
N ALA A 98 3.16 9.36 0.61
CA ALA A 98 1.70 9.35 0.63
C ALA A 98 1.13 9.37 -0.79
N CYS A 99 1.67 10.20 -1.69
CA CYS A 99 1.26 10.25 -3.10
C CYS A 99 1.53 8.91 -3.81
N ILE A 100 2.64 8.25 -3.53
CA ILE A 100 2.95 6.95 -4.13
C ILE A 100 2.04 5.86 -3.53
N GLY A 101 1.89 5.82 -2.20
CA GLY A 101 1.15 4.77 -1.52
C GLY A 101 -0.38 4.94 -1.47
N LEU A 102 -0.93 6.10 -1.83
CA LEU A 102 -2.37 6.34 -1.97
C LEU A 102 -2.76 6.73 -3.41
N GLY A 103 -1.94 7.51 -4.10
CA GLY A 103 -2.24 7.95 -5.46
C GLY A 103 -2.17 6.82 -6.48
N PHE A 104 -1.16 5.95 -6.38
CA PHE A 104 -1.03 4.81 -7.28
C PHE A 104 -2.17 3.77 -7.13
N PRO A 105 -2.56 3.33 -5.90
CA PRO A 105 -3.71 2.44 -5.76
C PRO A 105 -5.03 3.13 -6.12
N ALA A 106 -5.20 4.43 -5.87
CA ALA A 106 -6.39 5.15 -6.31
C ALA A 106 -6.51 5.18 -7.85
N LEU A 107 -5.40 5.40 -8.55
CA LEU A 107 -5.35 5.37 -10.01
C LEU A 107 -5.65 3.97 -10.54
N ALA A 108 -5.08 2.93 -9.92
CA ALA A 108 -5.35 1.53 -10.28
C ALA A 108 -6.84 1.17 -10.12
N ILE A 109 -7.47 1.59 -9.02
CA ILE A 109 -8.91 1.39 -8.77
C ILE A 109 -9.75 2.14 -9.82
N LEU A 110 -9.37 3.38 -10.16
CA LEU A 110 -10.07 4.19 -11.17
C LEU A 110 -9.99 3.54 -12.56
N LEU A 111 -8.81 3.08 -12.97
CA LEU A 111 -8.64 2.39 -14.25
C LEU A 111 -9.47 1.10 -14.29
N TYR A 112 -9.45 0.34 -13.19
CA TYR A 112 -10.21 -0.90 -13.11
C TYR A 112 -11.73 -0.64 -13.17
N TYR A 113 -12.22 0.43 -12.54
CA TYR A 113 -13.62 0.84 -12.62
C TYR A 113 -14.09 1.09 -14.06
N VAL A 114 -13.22 1.60 -14.95
CA VAL A 114 -13.55 1.86 -16.35
C VAL A 114 -13.56 0.59 -17.20
N VAL A 115 -12.68 -0.37 -16.89
CA VAL A 115 -12.45 -1.57 -17.73
C VAL A 115 -13.38 -2.73 -17.37
N GLN A 116 -13.91 -2.78 -16.15
CA GLN A 116 -14.59 -3.96 -15.64
C GLN A 116 -15.98 -4.20 -16.28
N GLN A 117 -16.07 -5.20 -17.17
CA GLN A 117 -17.32 -5.62 -17.85
C GLN A 117 -18.19 -6.57 -17.00
N TYR A 118 -17.58 -7.34 -16.09
CA TYR A 118 -18.25 -8.27 -15.16
C TYR A 118 -17.98 -7.89 -13.70
N ARG A 119 -19.05 -7.75 -12.91
CA ARG A 119 -19.05 -7.03 -11.63
C ARG A 119 -18.20 -7.69 -10.53
N PHE A 120 -18.29 -9.01 -10.36
CA PHE A 120 -17.54 -9.79 -9.36
C PHE A 120 -17.72 -11.29 -9.57
N ALA A 121 -16.74 -12.10 -9.14
CA ALA A 121 -16.83 -13.55 -9.04
C ALA A 121 -16.88 -13.96 -7.56
N ILE A 122 -17.75 -14.90 -7.21
CA ILE A 122 -17.85 -15.44 -5.86
C ILE A 122 -17.25 -16.85 -5.89
N VAL A 123 -16.23 -17.09 -5.08
CA VAL A 123 -15.59 -18.39 -4.93
C VAL A 123 -15.93 -18.91 -3.54
N GLU A 124 -16.39 -20.16 -3.46
CA GLU A 124 -16.70 -20.84 -2.20
C GLU A 124 -15.48 -20.82 -1.26
N ASP A 125 -15.68 -20.52 0.03
CA ASP A 125 -14.67 -20.35 1.09
C ASP A 125 -13.66 -19.20 0.94
N VAL A 126 -13.49 -18.63 -0.26
CA VAL A 126 -12.59 -17.49 -0.54
C VAL A 126 -13.36 -16.16 -0.59
N GLY A 127 -14.66 -16.21 -0.90
CA GLY A 127 -15.58 -15.08 -0.97
C GLY A 127 -15.50 -14.29 -2.27
N CYS A 128 -15.60 -12.97 -2.16
CA CYS A 128 -15.66 -12.06 -3.30
C CYS A 128 -14.28 -11.82 -3.92
N TYR A 129 -14.11 -12.18 -5.20
CA TYR A 129 -12.88 -11.95 -5.98
C TYR A 129 -13.18 -11.10 -7.23
N PRO A 130 -12.24 -10.25 -7.68
CA PRO A 130 -12.37 -9.58 -8.96
C PRO A 130 -12.44 -10.60 -10.10
N ALA A 131 -13.46 -10.47 -10.96
CA ALA A 131 -13.55 -11.25 -12.20
C ALA A 131 -12.58 -10.63 -13.22
N ILE A 132 -11.49 -11.33 -13.49
CA ILE A 132 -10.52 -11.00 -14.56
C ILE A 132 -10.90 -11.68 -15.87
#